data_AF-A0A160M7U9-F1
#
_entry.id   AF-A0A160M7U9-F1
#
_cell.length_a   1.000
_cell.length_b   1.000
_cell.length_c   1.000
_cell.angle_alpha   90.00
_cell.angle_beta   90.00
_cell.angle_gamma   90.00
#
_symmetry.space_group_name_H-M   'P 1'
#
loop_
_entity.id
_entity.type
_entity.pdbx_description
1 polymer ?
#
loop_
_entity_poly.entity_id
_entity_poly.type
_entity_poly.pdbx_seq_one_letter_code
_entity_poly.pdbx_strand_id
1 'polypeptide(L)'
;MNPYLKALNCEVMSISTDSVYAHKVFKETSPSLKNVNYPMVSDRTHQISRAYRVLDENSGAAIRASVFIDPNGIIAAKIIYPGEVGRNLHEHVRIMQGIQYAQQTGKGVPANWQPGQTGINMDPNLIGKI
;
A
#
# COMPACT_ATOMS: atom_id res chain seq x y z
N MET A 1 13.93 -3.91 6.05
CA MET A 1 12.64 -3.20 5.95
C MET A 1 12.92 -1.72 5.91
N ASN A 2 12.19 -0.95 5.08
CA ASN A 2 12.35 0.51 5.08
C ASN A 2 12.09 1.04 6.51
N PRO A 3 12.98 1.85 7.09
CA PRO A 3 12.87 2.29 8.49
C PRO A 3 11.58 3.06 8.77
N TYR A 4 11.05 3.80 7.78
CA TYR A 4 9.79 4.52 7.91
C TYR A 4 8.59 3.59 8.07
N LEU A 5 8.56 2.45 7.38
CA LEU A 5 7.46 1.48 7.47
C LEU A 5 7.49 0.70 8.79
N LYS A 6 8.70 0.35 9.24
CA LYS A 6 8.90 -0.32 10.53
C LYS A 6 8.48 0.57 11.72
N ALA A 7 8.77 1.87 11.65
CA ALA A 7 8.36 2.82 12.69
C ALA A 7 6.83 2.98 12.80
N LEU A 8 6.09 2.69 11.72
CA LEU A 8 4.63 2.74 11.69
C LEU A 8 3.97 1.42 12.08
N ASN A 9 4.72 0.43 12.60
CA ASN A 9 4.20 -0.90 12.90
C ASN A 9 3.45 -1.52 11.70
N CYS A 10 3.98 -1.31 10.50
CA CYS A 10 3.39 -1.78 9.25
C CYS A 10 4.27 -2.85 8.62
N GLU A 11 3.65 -3.96 8.25
CA GLU A 11 4.28 -5.03 7.48
C GLU A 11 4.03 -4.82 5.98
N VAL A 12 5.03 -5.21 5.18
CA VAL A 12 4.97 -5.11 3.72
C VAL A 12 4.97 -6.51 3.14
N MET A 13 4.25 -6.70 2.04
CA MET A 13 4.43 -7.85 1.17
C MET A 13 4.30 -7.41 -0.28
N SER A 14 5.11 -8.01 -1.16
CA SER A 14 4.93 -7.88 -2.60
C SER A 14 4.26 -9.14 -3.14
N ILE A 15 3.37 -8.98 -4.11
CA ILE A 15 2.62 -10.08 -4.71
C ILE A 15 2.75 -9.98 -6.23
N SER A 16 3.02 -11.09 -6.90
CA SER A 16 2.91 -11.20 -8.36
C SER A 16 2.42 -12.59 -8.75
N THR A 17 2.07 -12.77 -10.02
CA THR A 17 1.66 -14.07 -10.59
C THR A 17 2.85 -14.97 -10.95
N ASP A 18 4.08 -14.59 -10.55
CA ASP A 18 5.28 -15.41 -10.69
C ASP A 18 5.32 -16.54 -9.66
N SER A 19 6.17 -17.55 -9.90
CA SER A 19 6.40 -18.63 -8.94
C SER A 19 7.36 -18.21 -7.82
N VAL A 20 7.31 -18.92 -6.69
CA VAL A 20 8.30 -18.73 -5.60
C VAL A 20 9.74 -18.96 -6.06
N TYR A 21 9.95 -19.81 -7.07
CA TYR A 21 11.27 -20.07 -7.66
C TYR A 21 11.77 -18.86 -8.47
N ALA A 22 10.88 -18.24 -9.25
CA ALA A 22 11.20 -17.00 -9.97
C ALA A 22 11.54 -15.88 -8.98
N HIS A 23 10.78 -15.73 -7.89
CA HIS A 23 11.08 -14.77 -6.82
C HIS A 23 12.45 -15.00 -6.19
N LYS A 24 12.78 -16.26 -5.89
CA LYS A 24 14.10 -16.63 -5.34
C LYS A 24 15.23 -16.22 -6.30
N VAL A 25 15.15 -16.66 -7.56
CA VAL A 25 16.18 -16.34 -8.56
C VAL A 25 16.29 -14.83 -8.77
N PHE A 26 15.17 -14.11 -8.84
CA PHE A 26 15.17 -12.67 -9.04
C PHE A 26 15.82 -11.95 -7.84
N LYS A 27 15.53 -12.38 -6.62
CA LYS A 27 16.15 -11.89 -5.38
C LYS A 27 17.66 -12.16 -5.31
N GLU A 28 18.11 -13.31 -5.80
CA GLU A 28 19.53 -13.72 -5.81
C GLU A 28 20.34 -12.99 -6.89
N THR A 29 19.72 -12.71 -8.04
CA THR A 29 20.41 -12.18 -9.23
C THR A 29 20.29 -10.67 -9.38
N SER A 30 19.23 -10.04 -8.87
CA SER A 30 18.98 -8.62 -9.08
C SER A 30 19.57 -7.75 -7.96
N PRO A 31 20.48 -6.80 -8.28
CA PRO A 31 21.02 -5.88 -7.28
C PRO A 31 19.94 -5.03 -6.60
N SER A 32 18.85 -4.70 -7.32
CA SER A 32 17.77 -3.87 -6.79
C SER A 32 16.96 -4.56 -5.69
N LEU A 33 16.94 -5.90 -5.69
CA LEU A 33 16.24 -6.69 -4.68
C LEU A 33 17.12 -7.08 -3.50
N LYS A 34 18.44 -6.86 -3.53
CA LYS A 34 19.38 -7.31 -2.48
C LYS A 34 18.92 -6.93 -1.06
N ASN A 35 18.37 -5.72 -0.89
CA ASN A 35 17.95 -5.19 0.41
C ASN A 35 16.44 -5.36 0.73
N VAL A 36 15.69 -6.04 -0.15
CA VAL A 36 14.27 -6.35 0.09
C VAL A 36 14.14 -7.44 1.14
N ASN A 37 13.65 -7.09 2.33
CA ASN A 37 13.56 -8.02 3.47
C ASN A 37 12.11 -8.34 3.86
N TYR A 38 11.16 -8.08 2.97
CA TYR A 38 9.76 -8.41 3.16
C TYR A 38 9.35 -9.61 2.29
N PRO A 39 8.29 -10.35 2.66
CA PRO A 39 7.82 -11.50 1.88
C PRO A 39 7.46 -11.14 0.43
N MET A 40 7.87 -12.02 -0.48
CA MET A 40 7.49 -12.01 -1.90
C MET A 40 6.52 -13.17 -2.16
N VAL A 41 5.23 -12.86 -2.19
CA VAL A 41 4.13 -13.83 -2.35
C VAL A 41 3.96 -14.20 -3.82
N SER A 42 3.75 -15.49 -4.05
CA SER A 42 3.41 -16.06 -5.34
C SER A 42 1.91 -16.25 -5.45
N ASP A 43 1.30 -15.66 -6.48
CA ASP A 43 -0.13 -15.79 -6.82
C ASP A 43 -0.29 -16.53 -8.15
N ARG A 44 0.33 -17.71 -8.29
CA ARG A 44 0.27 -18.53 -9.51
C ARG A 44 -1.14 -18.98 -9.90
N THR A 45 -2.06 -19.03 -8.94
CA THR A 45 -3.47 -19.38 -9.15
C THR A 45 -4.32 -18.18 -9.58
N HIS A 46 -3.74 -16.97 -9.58
CA HIS A 46 -4.39 -15.70 -9.84
C HIS A 46 -5.54 -15.35 -8.87
N GLN A 47 -5.68 -16.10 -7.77
CA GLN A 47 -6.78 -15.92 -6.82
C GLN A 47 -6.67 -14.58 -6.09
N ILE A 48 -5.45 -14.20 -5.69
CA ILE A 48 -5.23 -12.94 -4.96
C ILE A 48 -5.45 -11.77 -5.92
N SER A 49 -4.79 -11.77 -7.07
CA SER A 49 -4.87 -10.69 -8.05
C SER A 49 -6.30 -10.47 -8.54
N ARG A 50 -7.08 -11.55 -8.72
CA ARG A 50 -8.51 -11.45 -9.07
C ARG A 50 -9.35 -10.94 -7.91
N ALA A 51 -9.14 -11.44 -6.69
CA ALA A 51 -9.86 -10.99 -5.49
C ALA A 51 -9.67 -9.48 -5.24
N TYR A 52 -8.46 -8.96 -5.45
CA TYR A 52 -8.18 -7.54 -5.33
C TYR A 52 -8.53 -6.74 -6.59
N ARG A 53 -9.06 -7.37 -7.64
CA ARG A 53 -9.42 -6.74 -8.92
C ARG A 53 -8.25 -5.97 -9.53
N VAL A 54 -7.12 -6.65 -9.62
CA VAL A 54 -5.86 -6.15 -10.19
C VAL A 54 -5.25 -7.12 -11.20
N LEU A 55 -5.88 -8.26 -11.49
CA LEU A 55 -5.44 -9.13 -12.57
C LEU A 55 -5.81 -8.53 -13.93
N ASP A 56 -4.84 -8.43 -14.82
CA ASP A 56 -5.08 -8.29 -16.25
C ASP A 56 -5.27 -9.69 -16.84
N GLU A 57 -6.52 -10.01 -17.20
CA GLU A 57 -6.89 -11.33 -17.71
C GLU A 57 -6.26 -11.63 -19.08
N ASN A 58 -5.84 -10.61 -19.85
CA ASN A 58 -5.20 -10.82 -21.14
C ASN A 58 -3.73 -11.25 -21.00
N SER A 59 -2.99 -10.60 -20.09
CA SER A 59 -1.56 -10.89 -19.88
C SER A 59 -1.30 -11.93 -18.80
N GLY A 60 -2.26 -12.16 -17.89
CA GLY A 60 -2.06 -12.97 -16.69
C GLY A 60 -1.16 -12.29 -15.64
N ALA A 61 -0.84 -11.01 -15.81
CA ALA A 61 -0.06 -10.23 -14.86
C ALA A 61 -0.98 -9.39 -13.96
N ALA A 62 -0.52 -9.07 -12.76
CA ALA A 62 -1.19 -8.05 -11.95
C ALA A 62 -0.83 -6.65 -12.47
N ILE A 63 -1.83 -5.79 -12.66
CA ILE A 63 -1.63 -4.36 -12.83
C ILE A 63 -0.95 -3.78 -11.58
N ARG A 64 -0.25 -2.65 -11.74
CA ARG A 64 0.46 -2.04 -10.61
C ARG A 64 -0.54 -1.46 -9.61
N ALA A 65 -0.60 -2.07 -8.42
CA ALA A 65 -1.43 -1.57 -7.34
C ALA A 65 -0.70 -1.60 -5.99
N SER A 66 -1.15 -0.72 -5.10
CA SER A 66 -0.83 -0.73 -3.67
C SER A 66 -2.14 -0.82 -2.89
N VAL A 67 -2.24 -1.76 -1.96
CA VAL A 67 -3.41 -1.94 -1.11
C VAL A 67 -2.99 -1.79 0.34
N PHE A 68 -3.67 -0.90 1.07
CA PHE A 68 -3.43 -0.62 2.47
C PHE A 68 -4.55 -1.28 3.26
N ILE A 69 -4.18 -2.18 4.17
CA ILE A 69 -5.10 -2.98 4.94
C ILE A 69 -4.89 -2.65 6.41
N ASP A 70 -5.97 -2.35 7.12
CA ASP A 70 -5.92 -2.06 8.55
C ASP A 70 -5.82 -3.37 9.38
N PRO A 71 -5.60 -3.28 10.71
CA PRO A 71 -5.51 -4.47 11.56
C PRO A 71 -6.78 -5.33 11.63
N ASN A 72 -7.93 -4.80 11.22
CA ASN A 72 -9.20 -5.54 11.15
C ASN A 72 -9.39 -6.24 9.79
N GLY A 73 -8.41 -6.15 8.89
CA GLY A 73 -8.48 -6.74 7.55
C GLY A 73 -9.27 -5.90 6.55
N ILE A 74 -9.58 -4.64 6.87
CA ILE A 74 -10.34 -3.74 6.00
C ILE A 74 -9.39 -2.97 5.09
N ILE A 75 -9.72 -2.90 3.80
CA ILE A 75 -8.97 -2.08 2.84
C ILE A 75 -9.23 -0.60 3.15
N ALA A 76 -8.23 0.08 3.71
CA ALA A 76 -8.28 1.49 4.06
C ALA A 76 -7.96 2.40 2.85
N ALA A 77 -7.12 1.93 1.94
CA ALA A 77 -6.83 2.62 0.68
C ALA A 77 -6.38 1.64 -0.40
N LYS A 78 -6.66 1.98 -1.67
CA LYS A 78 -6.14 1.28 -2.85
C LYS A 78 -5.71 2.30 -3.89
N ILE A 79 -4.50 2.16 -4.40
CA ILE A 79 -3.96 3.02 -5.45
C ILE A 79 -3.58 2.14 -6.63
N ILE A 80 -4.06 2.50 -7.82
CA ILE A 80 -3.74 1.83 -9.08
C ILE A 80 -2.87 2.77 -9.90
N TYR A 81 -1.80 2.24 -10.46
CA TYR A 81 -0.86 2.96 -11.31
C TYR A 81 -0.87 2.31 -12.69
N PRO A 82 -0.73 3.11 -13.76
CA PRO A 82 -0.47 2.55 -15.08
C PRO A 82 0.93 1.92 -15.11
N GLY A 83 1.19 1.05 -16.09
CA GLY A 83 2.40 0.21 -16.14
C GLY A 83 3.71 1.00 -16.25
N GLU A 84 3.63 2.20 -16.83
CA GLU A 84 4.71 3.13 -17.10
C GLU A 84 5.03 4.08 -15.94
N VAL A 85 4.16 4.19 -14.93
CA VAL A 85 4.35 5.08 -13.78
C VAL A 85 4.78 4.30 -12.54
N GLY A 86 5.92 4.69 -11.97
CA GLY A 86 6.40 4.17 -10.70
C GLY A 86 5.56 4.63 -9.50
N ARG A 87 5.52 3.81 -8.44
CA ARG A 87 4.84 4.14 -7.18
C ARG A 87 5.62 5.20 -6.41
N ASN A 88 4.91 6.07 -5.68
CA ASN A 88 5.51 7.05 -4.79
C ASN A 88 5.51 6.53 -3.33
N LEU A 89 6.69 6.17 -2.82
CA LEU A 89 6.83 5.67 -1.46
C LEU A 89 6.51 6.73 -0.39
N HIS A 90 6.83 8.00 -0.64
CA HIS A 90 6.51 9.08 0.30
C HIS A 90 5.00 9.21 0.47
N GLU A 91 4.24 9.06 -0.62
CA GLU A 91 2.78 9.10 -0.56
C GLU A 91 2.21 7.89 0.18
N HIS A 92 2.79 6.70 -0.02
CA HIS A 92 2.38 5.54 0.78
C HIS A 92 2.58 5.79 2.28
N VAL A 93 3.77 6.28 2.67
CA VAL A 93 4.09 6.62 4.07
C VAL A 93 3.11 7.67 4.62
N ARG A 94 2.83 8.73 3.86
CA ARG A 94 1.87 9.78 4.23
C ARG A 94 0.47 9.23 4.44
N ILE A 95 -0.02 8.35 3.55
CA ILE A 95 -1.32 7.69 3.68
C ILE A 95 -1.40 6.87 4.97
N MET A 96 -0.39 6.05 5.27
CA MET A 96 -0.36 5.26 6.51
C MET A 96 -0.35 6.14 7.75
N GLN A 97 0.46 7.20 7.76
CA GLN A 97 0.48 8.16 8.85
C GLN A 97 -0.86 8.86 9.03
N GLY A 98 -1.52 9.23 7.94
CA GLY A 98 -2.85 9.83 7.97
C GLY A 98 -3.91 8.87 8.54
N ILE A 99 -3.91 7.61 8.11
CA ILE A 99 -4.82 6.58 8.64
C ILE A 99 -4.62 6.43 10.16
N GLN A 100 -3.38 6.29 10.61
CA GLN A 100 -3.07 6.16 12.04
C GLN A 100 -3.44 7.42 12.83
N TYR A 101 -3.18 8.62 12.29
CA TYR A 101 -3.56 9.88 12.90
C TYR A 101 -5.07 9.99 13.09
N ALA A 102 -5.85 9.66 12.06
CA ALA A 102 -7.31 9.68 12.12
C ALA A 102 -7.84 8.72 13.20
N GLN A 103 -7.30 7.49 13.25
CA GLN A 103 -7.66 6.48 14.24
C GLN A 103 -7.32 6.92 15.68
N GLN A 104 -6.18 7.57 15.89
CA GLN A 104 -5.72 8.01 17.21
C GLN A 104 -6.47 9.24 17.73
N THR A 105 -6.86 10.16 16.84
CA THR A 105 -7.38 11.48 17.22
C THR A 105 -8.89 11.62 17.02
N GLY A 106 -9.51 10.74 16.25
CA GLY A 106 -10.90 10.89 15.82
C GLY A 106 -11.13 12.09 14.89
N LYS A 107 -10.06 12.67 14.33
CA LYS A 107 -10.13 13.80 13.39
C LYS A 107 -10.03 13.35 11.95
N GLY A 108 -10.63 14.13 11.05
CA GLY A 108 -10.45 13.97 9.61
C GLY A 108 -9.06 14.41 9.17
N VAL A 109 -8.55 13.80 8.09
CA VAL A 109 -7.28 14.13 7.46
C VAL A 109 -7.57 14.92 6.18
N PRO A 110 -7.33 16.25 6.15
CA PRO A 110 -7.68 17.07 5.00
C PRO A 110 -6.79 16.79 3.79
N ALA A 111 -7.20 17.34 2.63
CA ALA A 111 -6.38 17.31 1.42
C ALA A 111 -5.00 17.92 1.69
N ASN A 112 -3.97 17.35 1.06
CA ASN A 112 -2.56 17.75 1.23
C ASN A 112 -2.00 17.65 2.66
N TRP A 113 -2.71 17.02 3.59
CA TRP A 113 -2.23 16.84 4.96
C TRP A 113 -0.87 16.14 5.00
N GLN A 114 0.03 16.66 5.84
CA GLN A 114 1.36 16.12 6.14
C GLN A 114 1.51 15.85 7.64
N PRO A 115 2.37 14.90 8.04
CA PRO A 115 2.68 14.66 9.44
C PRO A 115 3.08 15.94 10.18
N GLY A 116 2.49 16.15 11.35
CA GLY A 116 2.67 17.36 12.16
C GLY A 116 1.61 18.44 11.94
N GLN A 117 0.80 18.36 10.87
CA GLN A 117 -0.34 19.26 10.66
C GLN A 117 -1.57 18.82 11.46
N THR A 118 -2.44 19.77 11.81
CA THR A 118 -3.70 19.48 12.49
C THR A 118 -4.74 18.92 11.53
N GLY A 119 -5.45 17.88 11.96
CA GLY A 119 -6.65 17.40 11.28
C GLY A 119 -7.86 18.30 11.47
N ILE A 120 -8.97 17.94 10.82
CA ILE A 120 -10.25 18.64 10.89
C ILE A 120 -11.21 17.96 11.87
N ASN A 121 -12.02 18.74 12.58
CA ASN A 121 -13.07 18.17 13.43
C ASN A 121 -14.21 17.62 12.55
N MET A 122 -14.65 16.40 12.82
CA MET A 122 -15.73 15.74 12.07
C MET A 122 -17.12 15.98 12.69
N ASP A 123 -17.34 17.17 13.26
CA ASP A 123 -18.63 17.56 13.84
C ASP A 123 -19.63 17.89 12.72
N PRO A 124 -20.81 17.23 12.66
CA PRO A 124 -21.87 17.57 11.70
C PRO A 124 -22.27 19.05 11.68
N ASN A 125 -22.12 19.78 12.78
CA ASN A 125 -22.42 21.22 12.84
C ASN A 125 -21.49 22.10 11.99
N LEU A 126 -20.36 21.55 11.52
CA LEU A 126 -19.38 22.22 10.67
C LEU A 126 -19.61 21.98 9.17
N ILE A 127 -20.60 21.17 8.79
CA ILE A 127 -20.91 20.90 7.37
C ILE A 127 -21.23 22.22 6.64
N GLY A 128 -20.53 22.49 5.54
CA GLY A 128 -20.70 23.68 4.69
C GLY A 128 -20.07 24.97 5.24
N LYS A 129 -19.28 24.90 6.32
CA LYS A 129 -18.67 26.07 6.97
C LYS A 129 -17.13 26.10 6.86
N ILE A 130 -16.54 25.12 6.18
CA ILE A 130 -15.10 24.90 6.03
C ILE A 130 -14.74 24.85 4.55
#